data_AF-A0A851GMI6-F1
#
_entry.id   AF-A0A851GMI6-F1
#
_cell.length_a   1.000
_cell.length_b   1.000
_cell.length_c   1.000
_cell.angle_alpha   90.00
_cell.angle_beta   90.00
_cell.angle_gamma   90.00
#
_symmetry.space_group_name_H-M   'P 1'
#
loop_
_entity.id
_entity.type
_entity.pdbx_description
1 polymer ?
#
loop_
_entity_poly.entity_id
_entity_poly.type
_entity_poly.pdbx_seq_one_letter_code
_entity_poly.pdbx_strand_id
1 'polypeptide(L)'
;MKPSITALLLTLGLASPMFVHAQDAPAKKPASLEEINQEFSNLPKKTREEYAQKIIKVQNLFNQKRIFDALEKIDELDKIYPNHPAALNIKGACYVEIRAFDKANAIFSEILRVSPNNTNVLFNLAEVDFVTKNWESAEKRFEKIIPLLPKQNKAMIRLCEFKLLLCKLKLDKKEEALALKNKHDAWDDSPFYYFSRAAIAYDADDKIGAEKELRNARYVWKNDAALAAWQDTLIEFGYIRSFYGGDTEESQED
;
A
#
# COMPACT_ATOMS: atom_id res chain seq x y z
N MET A 1 -11.63 48.62 -71.22
CA MET A 1 -11.04 47.27 -71.32
C MET A 1 -10.95 46.66 -69.93
N LYS A 2 -11.52 45.45 -69.77
CA LYS A 2 -11.48 44.50 -68.64
C LYS A 2 -12.34 44.83 -67.39
N PRO A 3 -12.94 43.79 -66.76
CA PRO A 3 -14.26 43.89 -66.14
C PRO A 3 -14.25 43.92 -64.61
N SER A 4 -15.27 44.56 -64.06
CA SER A 4 -15.72 44.45 -62.67
C SER A 4 -16.24 43.03 -62.41
N ILE A 5 -15.72 42.35 -61.39
CA ILE A 5 -16.28 41.12 -60.85
C ILE A 5 -16.46 41.31 -59.35
N THR A 6 -17.72 41.49 -58.99
CA THR A 6 -18.32 41.40 -57.67
C THR A 6 -17.99 40.03 -57.06
N ALA A 7 -17.24 39.98 -55.96
CA ALA A 7 -17.03 38.76 -55.19
C ALA A 7 -17.90 38.81 -53.93
N LEU A 8 -18.89 37.93 -53.91
CA LEU A 8 -19.85 37.65 -52.84
C LEU A 8 -19.12 37.05 -51.64
N LEU A 9 -19.11 37.73 -50.49
CA LEU A 9 -18.64 37.19 -49.21
C LEU A 9 -19.67 36.18 -48.68
N LEU A 10 -19.47 34.90 -48.98
CA LEU A 10 -20.15 33.81 -48.29
C LEU A 10 -19.40 33.53 -46.98
N THR A 11 -19.90 34.05 -45.86
CA THR A 11 -19.42 33.65 -44.53
C THR A 11 -19.96 32.26 -44.22
N LEU A 12 -19.17 31.21 -44.48
CA LEU A 12 -19.42 29.91 -43.86
C LEU A 12 -19.15 30.05 -42.35
N GLY A 13 -20.22 30.09 -41.56
CA GLY A 13 -20.16 29.86 -40.13
C GLY A 13 -19.72 28.42 -39.87
N LEU A 14 -18.42 28.22 -39.63
CA LEU A 14 -17.93 27.01 -39.00
C LEU A 14 -18.36 27.06 -37.53
N ALA A 15 -19.47 26.41 -37.22
CA ALA A 15 -19.83 26.08 -35.86
C ALA A 15 -18.81 25.06 -35.33
N SER A 16 -17.77 25.55 -34.67
CA SER A 16 -16.90 24.70 -33.85
C SER A 16 -17.77 23.99 -32.80
N PRO A 17 -17.65 22.67 -32.60
CA PRO A 17 -18.36 22.01 -31.53
C PRO A 17 -17.87 22.62 -30.21
N MET A 18 -18.79 23.21 -29.44
CA MET A 18 -18.51 23.54 -28.05
C MET A 18 -18.15 22.23 -27.37
N PHE A 19 -16.87 22.05 -27.05
CA PHE A 19 -16.49 21.18 -25.95
C PHE A 19 -17.19 21.76 -24.73
N VAL A 20 -18.30 21.13 -24.35
CA VAL A 20 -18.86 21.25 -23.01
C VAL A 20 -17.75 20.82 -22.08
N HIS A 21 -16.99 21.79 -21.60
CA HIS A 21 -16.23 21.63 -20.37
C HIS A 21 -17.31 21.31 -19.34
N ALA A 22 -17.43 20.04 -18.98
CA ALA A 22 -18.03 19.70 -17.71
C ALA A 22 -17.36 20.63 -16.70
N GLN A 23 -18.14 21.55 -16.14
CA GLN A 23 -17.66 22.38 -15.06
C GLN A 23 -17.12 21.42 -14.03
N ASP A 24 -15.80 21.38 -13.87
CA ASP A 24 -15.19 20.94 -12.63
C ASP A 24 -15.81 21.83 -11.57
N ALA A 25 -16.84 21.32 -10.91
CA ALA A 25 -17.40 21.94 -9.73
C ALA A 25 -16.21 22.24 -8.82
N PRO A 26 -16.08 23.47 -8.29
CA PRO A 26 -14.91 23.85 -7.51
C PRO A 26 -14.73 22.80 -6.43
N ALA A 27 -13.59 22.10 -6.46
CA ALA A 27 -13.28 21.02 -5.54
C ALA A 27 -13.56 21.53 -4.13
N LYS A 28 -14.66 21.02 -3.54
CA LYS A 28 -15.07 21.34 -2.17
C LYS A 28 -13.82 21.14 -1.33
N LYS A 29 -13.36 22.19 -0.63
CA LYS A 29 -12.21 22.15 0.29
C LYS A 29 -12.30 20.83 1.06
N PRO A 30 -11.23 20.03 1.20
CA PRO A 30 -11.35 18.70 1.79
C PRO A 30 -11.96 18.86 3.18
N ALA A 31 -13.16 18.31 3.32
CA ALA A 31 -13.86 18.24 4.59
C ALA A 31 -12.92 17.55 5.58
N SER A 32 -12.77 18.12 6.76
CA SER A 32 -12.14 17.44 7.90
C SER A 32 -12.78 16.07 8.10
N LEU A 33 -12.07 15.14 8.74
CA LEU A 33 -12.65 13.80 9.00
C LEU A 33 -13.98 13.90 9.76
N GLU A 34 -14.12 14.88 10.65
CA GLU A 34 -15.35 15.15 11.37
C GLU A 34 -16.50 15.58 10.45
N GLU A 35 -16.25 16.53 9.53
CA GLU A 35 -17.23 16.96 8.54
C GLU A 35 -17.63 15.81 7.60
N ILE A 36 -16.66 14.99 7.16
CA ILE A 36 -16.95 13.78 6.34
C ILE A 36 -17.86 12.83 7.11
N ASN A 37 -17.56 12.55 8.37
CA ASN A 37 -18.35 11.65 9.20
C ASN A 37 -19.74 12.21 9.47
N GLN A 38 -19.87 13.52 9.67
CA GLN A 38 -21.15 14.19 9.87
C GLN A 38 -21.99 14.19 8.58
N GLU A 39 -21.40 14.53 7.45
CA GLU A 39 -22.05 14.49 6.12
C GLU A 39 -22.55 13.07 5.83
N PHE A 40 -21.71 12.06 6.06
CA PHE A 40 -22.11 10.66 5.93
C PHE A 40 -23.25 10.29 6.89
N SER A 41 -23.17 10.70 8.16
CA SER A 41 -24.18 10.38 9.18
C SER A 41 -25.56 10.98 8.89
N ASN A 42 -25.58 12.14 8.22
CA ASN A 42 -26.80 12.83 7.80
C ASN A 42 -27.50 12.17 6.61
N LEU A 43 -26.85 11.22 5.92
CA LEU A 43 -27.50 10.45 4.87
C LEU A 43 -28.67 9.63 5.42
N PRO A 44 -29.71 9.37 4.59
CA PRO A 44 -30.82 8.52 4.97
C PRO A 44 -30.32 7.18 5.52
N LYS A 45 -30.95 6.68 6.59
CA LYS A 45 -30.55 5.42 7.25
C LYS A 45 -30.38 4.28 6.24
N LYS A 46 -31.33 4.13 5.32
CA LYS A 46 -31.30 3.10 4.26
C LYS A 46 -30.05 3.23 3.37
N THR A 47 -29.66 4.45 3.01
CA THR A 47 -28.45 4.73 2.21
C THR A 47 -27.18 4.33 2.96
N ARG A 48 -27.10 4.65 4.25
CA ARG A 48 -25.96 4.24 5.09
C ARG A 48 -25.88 2.72 5.28
N GLU A 49 -27.02 2.06 5.44
CA GLU A 49 -27.09 0.59 5.53
C GLU A 49 -26.67 -0.08 4.22
N GLU A 50 -27.10 0.45 3.07
CA GLU A 50 -26.67 -0.02 1.76
C GLU A 50 -25.14 0.16 1.59
N TYR A 51 -24.61 1.33 1.94
CA TYR A 51 -23.18 1.60 1.92
C TYR A 51 -22.41 0.61 2.81
N ALA A 52 -22.89 0.39 4.04
CA ALA A 52 -22.28 -0.54 5.00
C ALA A 52 -22.27 -2.00 4.49
N GLN A 53 -23.32 -2.44 3.81
CA GLN A 53 -23.35 -3.78 3.20
C GLN A 53 -22.37 -3.89 2.04
N LYS A 54 -22.29 -2.87 1.19
CA LYS A 54 -21.37 -2.85 0.04
C LYS A 54 -19.91 -2.76 0.47
N ILE A 55 -19.55 -1.99 1.50
CA ILE A 55 -18.17 -1.94 1.99
C ILE A 55 -17.71 -3.28 2.58
N ILE A 56 -18.60 -4.02 3.26
CA ILE A 56 -18.31 -5.40 3.71
C ILE A 56 -18.04 -6.31 2.52
N LYS A 57 -18.84 -6.20 1.45
CA LYS A 57 -18.62 -6.96 0.21
C LYS A 57 -17.28 -6.62 -0.45
N VAL A 58 -16.92 -5.34 -0.52
CA VAL A 58 -15.62 -4.87 -1.01
C VAL A 58 -14.48 -5.49 -0.20
N GLN A 59 -14.56 -5.43 1.13
CA GLN A 59 -13.55 -6.02 2.02
C GLN A 59 -13.41 -7.54 1.80
N ASN A 60 -14.54 -8.25 1.64
CA ASN A 60 -14.52 -9.68 1.37
C ASN A 60 -13.86 -10.01 0.03
N LEU A 61 -14.15 -9.26 -1.03
CA LEU A 61 -13.53 -9.43 -2.35
C LEU A 61 -12.02 -9.18 -2.28
N PHE A 62 -11.60 -8.11 -1.58
CA PHE A 62 -10.18 -7.82 -1.34
C PHE A 62 -9.48 -8.97 -0.61
N ASN A 63 -10.08 -9.47 0.47
CA ASN A 63 -9.52 -10.59 1.25
C ASN A 63 -9.43 -11.89 0.44
N GLN A 64 -10.32 -12.08 -0.53
CA GLN A 64 -10.30 -13.21 -1.49
C GLN A 64 -9.30 -13.00 -2.65
N LYS A 65 -8.49 -11.93 -2.60
CA LYS A 65 -7.58 -11.52 -3.68
C LYS A 65 -8.28 -11.25 -5.02
N ARG A 66 -9.58 -10.99 -5.00
CA ARG A 66 -10.38 -10.58 -6.17
C ARG A 66 -10.30 -9.07 -6.36
N ILE A 67 -9.09 -8.58 -6.64
CA ILE A 67 -8.74 -7.16 -6.54
C ILE A 67 -9.54 -6.29 -7.53
N PHE A 68 -9.71 -6.74 -8.78
CA PHE A 68 -10.49 -6.00 -9.77
C PHE A 68 -11.98 -5.95 -9.45
N ASP A 69 -12.56 -7.04 -8.93
CA ASP A 69 -13.95 -7.06 -8.47
C ASP A 69 -14.15 -6.12 -7.28
N ALA A 70 -13.17 -6.05 -6.36
CA ALA A 70 -13.20 -5.11 -5.25
C ALA A 70 -13.18 -3.66 -5.75
N LEU A 71 -12.33 -3.34 -6.74
CA LEU A 71 -12.29 -2.01 -7.38
C LEU A 71 -13.63 -1.67 -8.06
N GLU A 72 -14.24 -2.59 -8.80
CA GLU A 72 -15.55 -2.38 -9.42
C GLU A 72 -16.63 -2.07 -8.36
N LYS A 73 -16.62 -2.78 -7.22
CA LYS A 73 -17.56 -2.50 -6.12
C LYS A 73 -17.26 -1.22 -5.35
N ILE A 74 -16.01 -0.74 -5.37
CA ILE A 74 -15.67 0.59 -4.86
C ILE A 74 -16.26 1.67 -5.78
N ASP A 75 -16.22 1.49 -7.10
CA ASP A 75 -16.86 2.45 -8.03
C ASP A 75 -18.38 2.51 -7.83
N GLU A 76 -19.02 1.43 -7.38
CA GLU A 76 -20.43 1.47 -6.94
C GLU A 76 -20.64 2.23 -5.62
N LEU A 77 -19.71 2.13 -4.66
CA LEU A 77 -19.77 2.88 -3.40
C LEU A 77 -19.59 4.38 -3.65
N ASP A 78 -18.70 4.75 -4.57
CA ASP A 78 -18.42 6.15 -4.91
C ASP A 78 -19.68 6.85 -5.49
N LYS A 79 -20.62 6.11 -6.08
CA LYS A 79 -21.94 6.61 -6.52
C LYS A 79 -22.91 6.90 -5.37
N ILE A 80 -22.71 6.27 -4.21
CA ILE A 80 -23.54 6.46 -3.01
C ILE A 80 -22.95 7.59 -2.16
N TYR A 81 -21.65 7.49 -1.87
CA TYR A 81 -20.90 8.50 -1.16
C TYR A 81 -19.43 8.47 -1.61
N PRO A 82 -18.99 9.47 -2.40
CA PRO A 82 -17.65 9.48 -2.96
C PRO A 82 -16.60 9.72 -1.88
N ASN A 83 -15.40 9.17 -2.08
CA ASN A 83 -14.19 9.47 -1.30
C ASN A 83 -14.35 9.24 0.21
N HIS A 84 -15.21 8.30 0.61
CA HIS A 84 -15.28 7.88 2.02
C HIS A 84 -13.92 7.28 2.45
N PRO A 85 -13.36 7.66 3.61
CA PRO A 85 -12.05 7.18 4.07
C PRO A 85 -11.94 5.65 4.11
N ALA A 86 -13.01 4.94 4.49
CA ALA A 86 -13.01 3.47 4.50
C ALA A 86 -12.89 2.85 3.10
N ALA A 87 -13.59 3.39 2.10
CA ALA A 87 -13.50 2.91 0.72
C ALA A 87 -12.16 3.30 0.09
N LEU A 88 -11.68 4.53 0.32
CA LEU A 88 -10.36 4.97 -0.12
C LEU A 88 -9.25 4.07 0.44
N ASN A 89 -9.34 3.66 1.72
CA ASN A 89 -8.34 2.78 2.30
C ASN A 89 -8.24 1.45 1.55
N ILE A 90 -9.38 0.83 1.21
CA ILE A 90 -9.38 -0.42 0.44
C ILE A 90 -8.96 -0.16 -1.02
N LYS A 91 -9.37 0.94 -1.64
CA LYS A 91 -8.96 1.34 -3.00
C LYS A 91 -7.45 1.47 -3.11
N GLY A 92 -6.82 2.15 -2.15
CA GLY A 92 -5.37 2.28 -2.05
C GLY A 92 -4.69 0.91 -1.87
N ALA A 93 -5.22 0.06 -0.98
CA ALA A 93 -4.70 -1.30 -0.80
C ALA A 93 -4.82 -2.16 -2.06
N CYS A 94 -5.94 -2.07 -2.80
CA CYS A 94 -6.09 -2.71 -4.11
C CYS A 94 -4.99 -2.26 -5.09
N TYR A 95 -4.67 -0.96 -5.12
CA TYR A 95 -3.59 -0.45 -5.96
C TYR A 95 -2.21 -0.95 -5.53
N VAL A 96 -1.96 -1.15 -4.23
CA VAL A 96 -0.73 -1.79 -3.75
C VAL A 96 -0.64 -3.24 -4.25
N GLU A 97 -1.72 -4.02 -4.11
CA GLU A 97 -1.74 -5.44 -4.53
C GLU A 97 -1.45 -5.63 -6.02
N ILE A 98 -1.89 -4.70 -6.89
CA ILE A 98 -1.59 -4.75 -8.33
C ILE A 98 -0.33 -3.96 -8.72
N ARG A 99 0.51 -3.59 -7.75
CA ARG A 99 1.74 -2.78 -7.91
C ARG A 99 1.53 -1.44 -8.65
N ALA A 100 0.32 -0.88 -8.61
CA ALA A 100 0.01 0.46 -9.12
C ALA A 100 0.35 1.54 -8.08
N PHE A 101 1.63 1.62 -7.70
CA PHE A 101 2.09 2.41 -6.55
C PHE A 101 1.79 3.91 -6.66
N ASP A 102 1.86 4.50 -7.86
CA ASP A 102 1.53 5.92 -8.05
C ASP A 102 0.06 6.21 -7.68
N LYS A 103 -0.85 5.31 -8.06
CA LYS A 103 -2.27 5.42 -7.72
C LYS A 103 -2.50 5.19 -6.23
N ALA A 104 -1.81 4.21 -5.64
CA ALA A 104 -1.87 3.97 -4.20
C ALA A 104 -1.42 5.22 -3.40
N ASN A 105 -0.28 5.82 -3.79
CA ASN A 105 0.27 7.02 -3.18
C ASN A 105 -0.68 8.21 -3.25
N ALA A 106 -1.34 8.43 -4.39
CA ALA A 106 -2.34 9.49 -4.55
C ALA A 106 -3.52 9.31 -3.57
N ILE A 107 -4.08 8.09 -3.51
CA ILE A 107 -5.20 7.77 -2.60
C ILE A 107 -4.79 7.90 -1.13
N PHE A 108 -3.63 7.38 -0.75
CA PHE A 108 -3.15 7.47 0.63
C PHE A 108 -2.84 8.90 1.05
N SER A 109 -2.34 9.73 0.14
CA SER A 109 -2.12 11.16 0.39
C SER A 109 -3.42 11.91 0.68
N GLU A 110 -4.53 11.51 0.04
CA GLU A 110 -5.86 12.06 0.34
C GLU A 110 -6.32 11.68 1.76
N ILE A 111 -6.17 10.40 2.14
CA ILE A 111 -6.56 9.95 3.49
C ILE A 111 -5.71 10.62 4.57
N LEU A 112 -4.39 10.74 4.37
CA LEU A 112 -3.51 11.38 5.35
C LEU A 112 -3.78 12.88 5.53
N ARG A 113 -4.41 13.54 4.56
CA ARG A 113 -4.82 14.95 4.69
C ARG A 113 -5.87 15.13 5.79
N VAL A 114 -6.78 14.16 5.92
CA VAL A 114 -7.89 14.20 6.91
C VAL A 114 -7.61 13.33 8.13
N SER A 115 -6.67 12.38 8.03
CA SER A 115 -6.27 11.47 9.10
C SER A 115 -4.73 11.29 9.12
N PRO A 116 -3.96 12.30 9.57
CA PRO A 116 -2.49 12.29 9.45
C PRO A 116 -1.77 11.13 10.17
N ASN A 117 -2.43 10.54 11.17
CA ASN A 117 -1.92 9.44 11.98
C ASN A 117 -2.63 8.12 11.71
N ASN A 118 -3.30 7.97 10.56
CA ASN A 118 -3.91 6.70 10.18
C ASN A 118 -2.83 5.62 9.97
N THR A 119 -2.67 4.73 10.95
CA THR A 119 -1.61 3.72 10.97
C THR A 119 -1.71 2.73 9.81
N ASN A 120 -2.92 2.37 9.36
CA ASN A 120 -3.08 1.48 8.21
C ASN A 120 -2.51 2.11 6.93
N VAL A 121 -2.78 3.39 6.71
CA VAL A 121 -2.27 4.12 5.54
C VAL A 121 -0.77 4.37 5.64
N LEU A 122 -0.28 4.75 6.83
CA LEU A 122 1.15 4.92 7.06
C LEU A 122 1.92 3.62 6.82
N PHE A 123 1.33 2.47 7.21
CA PHE A 123 1.91 1.15 6.97
C PHE A 123 1.96 0.85 5.48
N ASN A 124 0.86 1.01 4.76
CA ASN A 124 0.83 0.75 3.32
C ASN A 124 1.84 1.62 2.55
N LEU A 125 2.03 2.88 2.94
CA LEU A 125 3.07 3.73 2.36
C LEU A 125 4.50 3.25 2.70
N ALA A 126 4.72 2.76 3.93
CA ALA A 126 5.99 2.15 4.31
C ALA A 126 6.27 0.88 3.51
N GLU A 127 5.24 0.05 3.27
CA GLU A 127 5.31 -1.13 2.41
C GLU A 127 5.64 -0.75 0.97
N VAL A 128 4.97 0.26 0.41
CA VAL A 128 5.27 0.77 -0.94
C VAL A 128 6.73 1.18 -1.05
N ASP A 129 7.23 1.99 -0.11
CA ASP A 129 8.65 2.40 -0.11
C ASP A 129 9.59 1.20 0.04
N PHE A 130 9.23 0.21 0.87
CA PHE A 130 10.01 -1.00 1.08
C PHE A 130 10.13 -1.84 -0.20
N VAL A 131 9.01 -2.17 -0.85
CA VAL A 131 8.99 -3.03 -2.06
C VAL A 131 9.51 -2.31 -3.30
N THR A 132 9.50 -0.98 -3.30
CA THR A 132 10.13 -0.15 -4.34
C THR A 132 11.59 0.18 -4.03
N LYS A 133 12.16 -0.41 -2.96
CA LYS A 133 13.57 -0.26 -2.55
C LYS A 133 13.96 1.18 -2.19
N ASN A 134 13.01 2.02 -1.81
CA ASN A 134 13.23 3.37 -1.29
C ASN A 134 13.58 3.29 0.21
N TRP A 135 14.74 2.71 0.52
CA TRP A 135 15.11 2.29 1.87
C TRP A 135 15.12 3.41 2.91
N GLU A 136 15.59 4.62 2.56
CA GLU A 136 15.61 5.77 3.47
C GLU A 136 14.20 6.24 3.83
N SER A 137 13.27 6.19 2.87
CA SER A 137 11.88 6.58 3.09
C SER A 137 11.14 5.51 3.89
N ALA A 138 11.37 4.24 3.55
CA ALA A 138 10.84 3.09 4.29
C ALA A 138 11.30 3.11 5.76
N GLU A 139 12.60 3.31 6.02
CA GLU A 139 13.18 3.45 7.36
C GLU A 139 12.42 4.51 8.17
N LYS A 140 12.34 5.75 7.65
CA LYS A 140 11.67 6.86 8.33
C LYS A 140 10.20 6.58 8.61
N ARG A 141 9.50 5.91 7.69
CA ARG A 141 8.08 5.57 7.87
C ARG A 141 7.89 4.47 8.92
N PHE A 142 8.74 3.44 8.94
CA PHE A 142 8.68 2.41 9.97
C PHE A 142 9.02 2.99 11.36
N GLU A 143 10.02 3.85 11.47
CA GLU A 143 10.34 4.55 12.72
C GLU A 143 9.17 5.42 13.22
N LYS A 144 8.45 6.07 12.30
CA LYS A 144 7.26 6.86 12.63
C LYS A 144 6.07 5.99 13.06
N ILE A 145 5.81 4.86 12.41
CA ILE A 145 4.60 4.07 12.67
C ILE A 145 4.70 3.20 13.92
N ILE A 146 5.87 2.61 14.20
CA ILE A 146 6.07 1.71 15.36
C ILE A 146 5.53 2.30 16.68
N PRO A 147 5.81 3.57 17.06
CA PRO A 147 5.28 4.15 18.30
C PRO A 147 3.77 4.46 18.27
N LEU A 148 3.15 4.51 17.08
CA LEU A 148 1.71 4.76 16.90
C LEU A 148 0.88 3.47 16.95
N LEU A 149 1.50 2.31 16.77
CA LEU A 149 0.80 1.03 16.79
C LEU A 149 0.31 0.70 18.21
N PRO A 150 -0.90 0.14 18.36
CA PRO A 150 -1.39 -0.31 19.66
C PRO A 150 -0.46 -1.36 20.26
N LYS A 151 -0.02 -1.16 21.52
CA LYS A 151 0.96 -2.04 22.19
C LYS A 151 0.55 -3.51 22.24
N GLN A 152 -0.76 -3.79 22.24
CA GLN A 152 -1.30 -5.13 22.20
C GLN A 152 -1.12 -5.84 20.85
N ASN A 153 -0.91 -5.09 19.76
CA ASN A 153 -0.66 -5.63 18.43
C ASN A 153 0.84 -5.96 18.23
N LYS A 154 1.36 -6.84 19.09
CA LYS A 154 2.78 -7.22 19.09
C LYS A 154 3.24 -7.75 17.74
N ALA A 155 2.45 -8.61 17.09
CA ALA A 155 2.79 -9.19 15.79
C ALA A 155 3.07 -8.10 14.72
N MET A 156 2.22 -7.08 14.64
CA MET A 156 2.41 -5.97 13.70
C MET A 156 3.63 -5.12 14.04
N ILE A 157 3.83 -4.83 15.34
CA ILE A 157 5.00 -4.09 15.81
C ILE A 157 6.29 -4.83 15.41
N ARG A 158 6.33 -6.15 15.64
CA ARG A 158 7.48 -6.99 15.30
C ARG A 158 7.74 -7.06 13.80
N LEU A 159 6.70 -7.16 12.98
CA LEU A 159 6.85 -7.14 11.53
C LEU A 159 7.42 -5.79 11.04
N CYS A 160 6.95 -4.67 11.59
CA CYS A 160 7.50 -3.34 11.28
C CYS A 160 8.94 -3.20 11.75
N GLU A 161 9.28 -3.69 12.95
CA GLU A 161 10.66 -3.72 13.46
C GLU A 161 11.57 -4.57 12.57
N PHE A 162 11.08 -5.68 12.02
CA PHE A 162 11.83 -6.54 11.12
C PHE A 162 12.12 -5.86 9.77
N LYS A 163 11.12 -5.21 9.18
CA LYS A 163 11.29 -4.43 7.95
C LYS A 163 12.21 -3.23 8.17
N LEU A 164 12.12 -2.57 9.33
CA LEU A 164 13.05 -1.52 9.73
C LEU A 164 14.50 -2.05 9.83
N LEU A 165 14.70 -3.22 10.46
CA LEU A 165 16.00 -3.87 10.54
C LEU A 165 16.56 -4.12 9.13
N LEU A 166 15.75 -4.64 8.22
CA LEU A 166 16.14 -4.88 6.83
C LEU A 166 16.52 -3.58 6.10
N CYS A 167 15.77 -2.50 6.27
CA CYS A 167 16.12 -1.18 5.73
C CYS A 167 17.48 -0.72 6.27
N LYS A 168 17.71 -0.86 7.57
CA LYS A 168 18.98 -0.47 8.21
C LYS A 168 20.17 -1.29 7.69
N LEU A 169 20.00 -2.58 7.40
CA LEU A 169 21.04 -3.38 6.73
C LEU A 169 21.35 -2.84 5.33
N LYS A 170 20.34 -2.54 4.50
CA LYS A 170 20.58 -1.94 3.17
C LYS A 170 21.27 -0.59 3.21
N LEU A 171 21.05 0.17 4.27
CA LEU A 171 21.63 1.49 4.49
C LEU A 171 22.99 1.45 5.21
N ASP A 172 23.62 0.26 5.35
CA ASP A 172 24.89 0.05 6.03
C ASP A 172 24.89 0.48 7.53
N LYS A 173 23.71 0.48 8.16
CA LYS A 173 23.51 0.82 9.58
C LYS A 173 23.50 -0.45 10.43
N LYS A 174 24.56 -1.25 10.32
CA LYS A 174 24.61 -2.60 10.90
C LYS A 174 24.42 -2.65 12.41
N GLU A 175 25.02 -1.72 13.14
CA GLU A 175 24.89 -1.65 14.60
C GLU A 175 23.45 -1.40 15.05
N GLU A 176 22.73 -0.53 14.34
CA GLU A 176 21.32 -0.26 14.63
C GLU A 176 20.42 -1.46 14.28
N ALA A 177 20.72 -2.17 13.19
CA ALA A 177 20.05 -3.41 12.83
C ALA A 177 20.27 -4.51 13.89
N LEU A 178 21.51 -4.65 14.40
CA LEU A 178 21.83 -5.56 15.49
C LEU A 178 21.13 -5.17 16.79
N ALA A 179 21.03 -3.87 17.08
CA ALA A 179 20.26 -3.38 18.22
C ALA A 179 18.79 -3.78 18.13
N LEU A 180 18.15 -3.67 16.96
CA LEU A 180 16.78 -4.14 16.73
C LEU A 180 16.65 -5.66 16.92
N LYS A 181 17.56 -6.44 16.34
CA LYS A 181 17.60 -7.90 16.52
C LYS A 181 17.63 -8.28 18.00
N ASN A 182 18.45 -7.60 18.80
CA ASN A 182 18.68 -7.95 20.19
C ASN A 182 17.60 -7.44 21.16
N LYS A 183 16.57 -6.71 20.68
CA LYS A 183 15.43 -6.30 21.52
C LYS A 183 14.55 -7.47 21.96
N HIS A 184 14.53 -8.54 21.18
CA HIS A 184 13.63 -9.68 21.35
C HIS A 184 14.42 -10.98 21.36
N ASP A 185 13.94 -11.96 22.11
CA ASP A 185 14.57 -13.28 22.23
C ASP A 185 13.61 -14.39 21.77
N ALA A 186 14.04 -15.64 21.95
CA ALA A 186 13.26 -16.82 21.52
C ALA A 186 11.93 -17.00 22.28
N TRP A 187 11.72 -16.27 23.40
CA TRP A 187 10.48 -16.28 24.17
C TRP A 187 9.50 -15.18 23.73
N ASP A 188 9.88 -14.34 22.77
CA ASP A 188 8.95 -13.42 22.13
C ASP A 188 7.93 -14.23 21.30
N ASP A 189 6.64 -13.92 21.50
CA ASP A 189 5.53 -14.57 20.79
C ASP A 189 5.39 -14.02 19.35
N SER A 190 6.48 -14.13 18.58
CA SER A 190 6.52 -13.77 17.17
C SER A 190 7.68 -14.45 16.43
N PRO A 191 7.57 -14.67 15.11
CA PRO A 191 8.67 -15.20 14.30
C PRO A 191 9.91 -14.30 14.24
N PHE A 192 9.84 -13.07 14.77
CA PHE A 192 10.90 -12.06 14.69
C PHE A 192 12.28 -12.59 15.08
N TYR A 193 12.37 -13.32 16.19
CA TYR A 193 13.66 -13.79 16.69
C TYR A 193 14.44 -14.59 15.64
N TYR A 194 13.76 -15.52 14.96
CA TYR A 194 14.40 -16.37 13.96
C TYR A 194 14.58 -15.65 12.63
N PHE A 195 13.62 -14.83 12.19
CA PHE A 195 13.70 -14.10 10.93
C PHE A 195 14.75 -12.98 10.97
N SER A 196 14.89 -12.26 12.08
CA SER A 196 15.95 -11.26 12.25
C SER A 196 17.34 -11.90 12.26
N ARG A 197 17.50 -13.07 12.88
CA ARG A 197 18.76 -13.85 12.83
C ARG A 197 19.05 -14.35 11.42
N ALA A 198 18.04 -14.84 10.70
CA ALA A 198 18.20 -15.24 9.30
C ALA A 198 18.64 -14.07 8.42
N ALA A 199 18.01 -12.89 8.58
CA ALA A 199 18.38 -11.68 7.84
C ALA A 199 19.84 -11.25 8.09
N ILE A 200 20.32 -11.31 9.34
CA ILE A 200 21.71 -11.02 9.67
C ILE A 200 22.67 -12.05 9.08
N ALA A 201 22.28 -13.32 9.05
CA ALA A 201 23.09 -14.37 8.45
C ALA A 201 23.16 -14.22 6.91
N TYR A 202 22.06 -13.91 6.23
CA TYR A 202 22.07 -13.60 4.80
C TYR A 202 22.94 -12.37 4.48
N ASP A 203 22.84 -11.31 5.27
CA ASP A 203 23.68 -10.09 5.13
C ASP A 203 25.18 -10.40 5.26
N ALA A 204 25.53 -11.39 6.08
CA ALA A 204 26.89 -11.89 6.28
C ALA A 204 27.31 -12.99 5.29
N ASP A 205 26.50 -13.26 4.24
CA ASP A 205 26.65 -14.36 3.27
C ASP A 205 26.68 -15.78 3.90
N ASP A 206 26.22 -15.93 5.15
CA ASP A 206 26.01 -17.21 5.82
C ASP A 206 24.63 -17.79 5.48
N LYS A 207 24.48 -18.26 4.24
CA LYS A 207 23.22 -18.86 3.75
C LYS A 207 22.81 -20.10 4.54
N ILE A 208 23.79 -20.89 5.02
CA ILE A 208 23.51 -22.12 5.78
C ILE A 208 22.94 -21.75 7.16
N GLY A 209 23.56 -20.78 7.85
CA GLY A 209 23.06 -20.24 9.10
C GLY A 209 21.67 -19.63 8.94
N ALA A 210 21.45 -18.85 7.87
CA ALA A 210 20.15 -18.26 7.60
C ALA A 210 19.04 -19.31 7.43
N GLU A 211 19.26 -20.32 6.58
CA GLU A 211 18.30 -21.41 6.35
C GLU A 211 18.05 -22.26 7.60
N LYS A 212 19.06 -22.41 8.47
CA LYS A 212 18.90 -23.07 9.77
C LYS A 212 17.91 -22.29 10.65
N GLU A 213 18.02 -20.97 10.71
CA GLU A 213 17.10 -20.15 11.51
C GLU A 213 15.68 -20.17 10.95
N LEU A 214 15.51 -20.11 9.63
CA LEU A 214 14.19 -20.24 9.00
C LEU A 214 13.56 -21.62 9.23
N ARG A 215 14.37 -22.68 9.24
CA ARG A 215 13.92 -24.03 9.61
C ARG A 215 13.47 -24.09 11.06
N ASN A 216 14.21 -23.47 11.98
CA ASN A 216 13.82 -23.39 13.38
C ASN A 216 12.49 -22.63 13.54
N ALA A 217 12.30 -21.54 12.77
CA ALA A 217 11.02 -20.82 12.75
C ALA A 217 9.86 -21.75 12.33
N ARG A 218 10.01 -22.49 11.23
CA ARG A 218 8.97 -23.46 10.80
C ARG A 218 8.69 -24.56 11.82
N TYR A 219 9.69 -24.95 12.61
CA TYR A 219 9.51 -25.93 13.68
C TYR A 219 8.67 -25.38 14.84
N VAL A 220 8.89 -24.12 15.23
CA VAL A 220 8.18 -23.45 16.33
C VAL A 220 6.78 -22.98 15.89
N TRP A 221 6.68 -22.26 14.78
CA TRP A 221 5.40 -21.81 14.19
C TRP A 221 4.99 -22.75 13.06
N LYS A 222 4.27 -23.82 13.45
CA LYS A 222 3.78 -24.85 12.52
C LYS A 222 2.69 -24.38 11.56
N ASN A 223 2.16 -23.18 11.75
CA ASN A 223 1.13 -22.60 10.90
C ASN A 223 1.77 -21.69 9.85
N ASP A 224 1.72 -22.09 8.58
CA ASP A 224 2.28 -21.31 7.47
C ASP A 224 1.68 -19.91 7.38
N ALA A 225 0.41 -19.73 7.73
CA ALA A 225 -0.23 -18.42 7.74
C ALA A 225 0.43 -17.43 8.73
N ALA A 226 1.01 -17.93 9.82
CA ALA A 226 1.75 -17.11 10.78
C ALA A 226 3.12 -16.66 10.25
N LEU A 227 3.67 -17.38 9.26
CA LEU A 227 4.97 -17.12 8.66
C LEU A 227 4.89 -16.39 7.32
N ALA A 228 3.74 -16.40 6.64
CA ALA A 228 3.56 -15.86 5.29
C ALA A 228 4.12 -14.44 5.13
N ALA A 229 3.67 -13.49 5.96
CA ALA A 229 4.13 -12.10 5.86
C ALA A 229 5.66 -11.93 6.05
N TRP A 230 6.28 -12.81 6.83
CA TRP A 230 7.72 -12.79 7.09
C TRP A 230 8.52 -13.38 5.93
N GLN A 231 8.01 -14.46 5.34
CA GLN A 231 8.57 -15.08 4.14
C GLN A 231 8.46 -14.13 2.95
N ASP A 232 7.29 -13.56 2.72
CA ASP A 232 7.05 -12.56 1.68
C ASP A 232 8.01 -11.37 1.82
N THR A 233 8.24 -10.92 3.06
CA THR A 233 9.21 -9.85 3.34
C THR A 233 10.62 -10.21 2.90
N LEU A 234 11.09 -11.43 3.17
CA LEU A 234 12.42 -11.89 2.74
C LEU A 234 12.52 -12.09 1.22
N ILE A 235 11.41 -12.47 0.57
CA ILE A 235 11.32 -12.58 -0.89
C ILE A 235 11.39 -11.20 -1.54
N GLU A 236 10.54 -10.25 -1.13
CA GLU A 236 10.54 -8.88 -1.66
C GLU A 236 11.87 -8.16 -1.38
N PHE A 237 12.54 -8.49 -0.27
CA PHE A 237 13.88 -7.97 0.02
C PHE A 237 14.98 -8.58 -0.88
N GLY A 238 14.75 -9.77 -1.43
CA GLY A 238 15.68 -10.48 -2.32
C GLY A 238 16.63 -11.47 -1.62
N TYR A 239 16.37 -11.85 -0.37
CA TYR A 239 17.16 -12.88 0.32
C TYR A 239 16.71 -14.30 -0.03
N ILE A 240 15.44 -14.48 -0.38
CA ILE A 240 14.87 -15.77 -0.79
C ILE A 240 14.28 -15.60 -2.18
N ARG A 241 14.46 -16.60 -3.06
CA ARG A 241 13.82 -16.61 -4.37
C ARG A 241 12.33 -16.90 -4.24
N SER A 242 11.50 -16.17 -5.00
CA SER A 242 10.10 -16.55 -5.18
C SER A 242 10.02 -17.88 -5.95
N PHE A 243 9.22 -18.83 -5.45
CA PHE A 243 8.94 -20.08 -6.18
C PHE A 243 7.77 -19.93 -7.18
N TYR A 244 7.01 -18.84 -7.10
CA TYR A 244 5.87 -18.54 -7.98
C TYR A 244 6.10 -17.19 -8.66
N GLY A 245 6.62 -17.22 -9.89
CA GLY A 245 6.94 -16.03 -10.68
C GLY A 245 8.44 -15.88 -10.83
N GLY A 246 8.96 -16.44 -11.90
CA GLY A 246 10.38 -16.37 -12.24
C GLY A 246 10.76 -15.04 -12.88
N ASP A 247 12.00 -14.66 -12.63
CA ASP A 247 12.88 -14.10 -13.64
C ASP A 247 13.81 -15.29 -14.01
N THR A 248 13.96 -15.78 -15.25
CA THR A 248 14.32 -15.07 -16.49
C THR A 248 15.19 -13.84 -16.26
N GLU A 249 16.12 -13.92 -15.31
CA GLU A 249 17.41 -13.27 -15.53
C GLU A 249 18.24 -14.24 -16.33
N GLU A 250 18.37 -13.89 -17.61
CA GLU A 250 19.28 -14.51 -18.55
C GLU A 250 20.64 -14.70 -17.89
N SER A 251 21.12 -15.93 -17.96
CA SER A 251 22.55 -16.21 -18.01
C SER A 251 23.13 -15.47 -19.21
N GLN A 252 23.53 -14.22 -19.00
CA GLN A 252 24.50 -13.51 -19.82
C GLN A 252 25.62 -13.05 -18.91
N GLU A 253 26.53 -13.98 -18.59
CA GLU A 253 27.94 -13.65 -18.43
C GLU A 253 28.73 -14.75 -19.13
N ASP A 254 29.46 -14.31 -20.16
CA ASP A 254 30.49 -15.05 -20.91
C ASP A 254 31.69 -15.42 -20.02
#